data_AF-A0A9X2VRQ2-F1
#
_entry.id   AF-A0A9X2VRQ2-F1
#
_cell.length_a   1.000
_cell.length_b   1.000
_cell.length_c   1.000
_cell.angle_alpha   90.00
_cell.angle_beta   90.00
_cell.angle_gamma   90.00
#
_symmetry.space_group_name_H-M   'P 1'
#
loop_
_entity.id
_entity.type
_entity.pdbx_description
1 polymer ?
#
loop_
_entity_poly.entity_id
_entity_poly.type
_entity_poly.pdbx_seq_one_letter_code
_entity_poly.pdbx_strand_id
1 'polypeptide(L)'
;MTTVTAHDLAERVVEAVAPAELPSFALVAAPYLDHPARAERAFRRFHDDPLGFGLGDAVEMITPVVALVSGSVITALSDGVGEAVKTGAGKVFRKLVKRRAVEAPVQEWSADELARVRAIALVRAKALGVEERQAEALADAIVVALLLERDDPR
;
A
#
# COMPACT_ATOMS: atom_id res chain seq x y z
N MET A 1 12.37 -5.49 16.88
CA MET A 1 12.21 -4.78 15.59
C MET A 1 10.77 -5.02 15.18
N THR A 2 9.95 -3.98 15.13
CA THR A 2 8.56 -4.07 14.71
C THR A 2 8.53 -4.03 13.19
N THR A 3 8.04 -5.10 12.56
CA THR A 3 8.00 -5.20 11.10
C THR A 3 6.60 -4.83 10.62
N VAL A 4 6.47 -3.79 9.79
CA VAL A 4 5.18 -3.48 9.14
C VAL A 4 5.06 -4.28 7.86
N THR A 5 4.03 -5.11 7.73
CA THR A 5 3.69 -5.74 6.45
C THR A 5 2.72 -4.89 5.64
N ALA A 6 2.59 -5.19 4.35
CA ALA A 6 1.59 -4.54 3.51
C ALA A 6 0.15 -4.86 3.96
N HIS A 7 -0.05 -6.00 4.62
CA HIS A 7 -1.34 -6.36 5.21
C HIS A 7 -1.65 -5.46 6.41
N ASP A 8 -0.73 -5.38 7.38
CA ASP A 8 -0.93 -4.59 8.60
C ASP A 8 -1.14 -3.11 8.27
N LEU A 9 -0.34 -2.57 7.35
CA LEU A 9 -0.49 -1.21 6.87
C LEU A 9 -1.86 -0.99 6.21
N ALA A 10 -2.27 -1.89 5.32
CA ALA A 10 -3.54 -1.76 4.63
C ALA A 10 -4.73 -1.87 5.59
N GLU A 11 -4.68 -2.77 6.57
CA GLU A 11 -5.73 -2.98 7.56
C GLU A 11 -5.92 -1.72 8.43
N ARG A 12 -4.83 -1.16 8.96
CA ARG A 12 -4.85 0.09 9.76
C ARG A 12 -5.39 1.27 8.95
N VAL A 13 -5.00 1.38 7.68
CA VAL A 13 -5.49 2.46 6.81
C VAL A 13 -6.98 2.28 6.52
N VAL A 14 -7.45 1.07 6.24
CA VAL A 14 -8.89 0.79 6.06
C VAL A 14 -9.68 1.08 7.34
N GLU A 15 -9.17 0.69 8.51
CA GLU A 15 -9.78 1.03 9.80
C GLU A 15 -9.97 2.56 9.95
N ALA A 16 -8.99 3.35 9.51
CA ALA A 16 -9.05 4.81 9.60
C ALA A 16 -9.98 5.47 8.56
N VAL A 17 -9.93 5.03 7.30
CA VAL A 17 -10.57 5.75 6.18
C VAL A 17 -11.87 5.11 5.68
N ALA A 18 -12.08 3.82 5.95
CA ALA A 18 -13.25 3.06 5.52
C ALA A 18 -13.59 1.95 6.54
N PRO A 19 -13.86 2.29 7.82
CA PRO A 19 -14.08 1.30 8.88
C PRO A 19 -15.24 0.33 8.58
N ALA A 20 -16.20 0.76 7.75
CA ALA A 20 -17.30 -0.08 7.31
C ALA A 20 -16.85 -1.28 6.43
N GLU A 21 -15.70 -1.18 5.76
CA GLU A 21 -15.14 -2.27 4.95
C GLU A 21 -14.29 -3.25 5.78
N LEU A 22 -13.89 -2.87 7.01
CA LEU A 22 -13.00 -3.66 7.86
C LEU A 22 -13.50 -5.10 8.11
N PRO A 23 -14.81 -5.38 8.35
CA PRO A 23 -15.29 -6.76 8.52
C PRO A 23 -15.04 -7.66 7.29
N SER A 24 -14.92 -7.07 6.10
CA SER A 24 -14.68 -7.78 4.84
C SER A 24 -13.22 -7.66 4.38
N PHE A 25 -12.37 -6.94 5.11
CA PHE A 25 -11.01 -6.57 4.70
C PHE A 25 -10.20 -7.78 4.24
N ALA A 26 -10.08 -8.81 5.07
CA ALA A 26 -9.25 -9.97 4.76
C ALA A 26 -9.66 -10.65 3.43
N LEU A 27 -10.96 -10.72 3.15
CA LEU A 27 -11.47 -11.32 1.90
C LEU A 27 -11.21 -10.41 0.70
N VAL A 28 -11.47 -9.10 0.83
CA VAL A 28 -11.39 -8.14 -0.27
C VAL A 28 -9.94 -7.78 -0.59
N ALA A 29 -9.08 -7.64 0.41
CA ALA A 29 -7.68 -7.23 0.25
C ALA A 29 -6.78 -8.36 -0.27
N ALA A 30 -7.06 -9.62 0.08
CA ALA A 30 -6.16 -10.75 -0.20
C ALA A 30 -5.70 -10.85 -1.67
N PRO A 31 -6.57 -10.74 -2.70
CA PRO A 31 -6.12 -10.80 -4.09
C PRO A 31 -5.11 -9.70 -4.46
N TYR A 32 -5.26 -8.52 -3.87
CA TYR A 32 -4.44 -7.35 -4.13
C TYR A 32 -3.12 -7.37 -3.38
N LEU A 33 -3.08 -7.98 -2.19
CA LEU A 33 -1.86 -8.18 -1.42
C LEU A 33 -1.03 -9.36 -1.94
N ASP A 34 -1.66 -10.49 -2.24
CA ASP A 34 -0.98 -11.73 -2.66
C ASP A 34 -0.51 -11.66 -4.12
N HIS A 35 -1.35 -11.07 -4.98
CA HIS A 35 -1.16 -11.07 -6.43
C HIS A 35 -1.38 -9.67 -7.05
N PRO A 36 -0.68 -8.62 -6.57
CA PRO A 36 -0.98 -7.22 -6.89
C PRO A 36 -1.04 -6.94 -8.39
N ALA A 37 -0.05 -7.41 -9.15
CA ALA A 37 -0.01 -7.17 -10.60
C ALA A 37 -1.18 -7.83 -11.36
N ARG A 38 -1.69 -8.98 -10.88
CA ARG A 38 -2.84 -9.65 -11.50
C ARG A 38 -4.13 -8.93 -11.11
N ALA A 39 -4.29 -8.62 -9.83
CA ALA A 39 -5.47 -7.95 -9.30
C ALA A 39 -5.62 -6.53 -9.87
N GLU A 40 -4.54 -5.77 -9.99
CA GLU A 40 -4.54 -4.42 -10.56
C GLU A 40 -4.94 -4.40 -12.05
N ARG A 41 -4.49 -5.40 -12.84
CA ARG A 41 -4.94 -5.53 -14.23
C ARG A 41 -6.43 -5.85 -14.32
N ALA A 42 -6.93 -6.71 -13.43
CA ALA A 42 -8.34 -7.02 -13.37
C ALA A 42 -9.15 -5.77 -12.96
N PHE A 43 -8.71 -5.08 -11.91
CA PHE A 43 -9.30 -3.84 -11.40
C PHE A 43 -9.44 -2.77 -12.47
N ARG A 44 -8.35 -2.47 -13.21
CA ARG A 44 -8.42 -1.53 -14.33
C ARG A 44 -9.40 -1.97 -15.41
N ARG A 45 -9.40 -3.25 -15.79
CA ARG A 45 -10.33 -3.77 -16.80
C ARG A 45 -11.79 -3.64 -16.37
N PHE A 46 -12.10 -3.81 -15.08
CA PHE A 46 -13.45 -3.58 -14.55
C PHE A 46 -13.82 -2.09 -14.57
N HIS A 47 -12.87 -1.21 -14.26
CA HIS A 47 -13.09 0.24 -14.23
C HIS A 47 -13.18 0.86 -15.64
N ASP A 48 -12.51 0.26 -16.63
CA ASP A 48 -12.47 0.71 -18.02
C ASP A 48 -13.60 0.13 -18.89
N ASP A 49 -14.51 -0.70 -18.35
CA ASP A 49 -15.60 -1.34 -19.11
C ASP A 49 -16.86 -0.45 -19.15
N PRO A 50 -17.19 0.17 -20.31
CA PRO A 50 -18.36 1.04 -20.45
C PRO A 50 -19.72 0.30 -20.38
N LEU A 51 -19.72 -1.03 -20.39
CA LEU A 51 -20.92 -1.87 -20.18
C LEU A 51 -20.97 -2.49 -18.78
N GLY A 52 -19.94 -2.27 -17.96
CA GLY A 52 -19.96 -2.58 -16.54
C GLY A 52 -20.99 -1.69 -15.84
N PHE A 53 -21.84 -2.28 -15.00
CA PHE A 53 -22.86 -1.56 -14.23
C PHE A 53 -22.29 -0.31 -13.55
N GLY A 54 -22.53 0.88 -14.13
CA GLY A 54 -22.76 2.16 -13.45
C GLY A 54 -21.75 2.72 -12.45
N LEU A 55 -20.58 2.10 -12.25
CA LEU A 55 -19.54 2.53 -11.30
C LEU A 55 -18.74 3.75 -11.79
N GLY A 56 -19.30 4.54 -12.71
CA GLY A 56 -18.63 5.66 -13.36
C GLY A 56 -18.26 6.83 -12.45
N ASP A 57 -18.71 6.84 -11.19
CA ASP A 57 -18.54 7.97 -10.26
C ASP A 57 -18.04 7.60 -8.85
N ALA A 58 -17.70 6.33 -8.55
CA ALA A 58 -17.42 5.93 -7.16
C ALA A 58 -16.17 5.06 -7.04
N VAL A 59 -15.21 5.51 -6.23
CA VAL A 59 -14.30 4.60 -5.51
C VAL A 59 -15.17 3.84 -4.49
N GLU A 60 -16.04 2.94 -4.98
CA GLU A 60 -17.04 2.24 -4.16
C GLU A 60 -16.41 1.11 -3.32
N MET A 61 -15.14 0.79 -3.59
CA MET A 61 -14.32 -0.10 -2.76
C MET A 61 -12.95 0.52 -2.49
N ILE A 62 -12.74 0.98 -1.26
CA ILE A 62 -11.49 1.60 -0.79
C ILE A 62 -10.42 0.53 -0.52
N THR A 63 -10.81 -0.64 0.00
CA THR A 63 -9.89 -1.72 0.38
C THR A 63 -8.96 -2.18 -0.76
N PRO A 64 -9.44 -2.44 -1.99
CA PRO A 64 -8.57 -2.76 -3.13
C PRO A 64 -7.48 -1.72 -3.40
N VAL A 65 -7.84 -0.45 -3.33
CA VAL A 65 -6.93 0.68 -3.56
C VAL A 65 -5.89 0.71 -2.44
N VAL A 66 -6.35 0.70 -1.19
CA VAL A 66 -5.48 0.71 0.00
C VAL A 66 -4.49 -0.45 -0.03
N ALA A 67 -4.93 -1.66 -0.38
CA ALA A 67 -4.07 -2.83 -0.47
C ALA A 67 -2.96 -2.66 -1.52
N LEU A 68 -3.30 -2.19 -2.73
CA LEU A 68 -2.32 -1.96 -3.79
C LEU A 68 -1.33 -0.84 -3.45
N VAL A 69 -1.81 0.26 -2.85
CA VAL A 69 -0.96 1.38 -2.44
C VAL A 69 -0.04 0.95 -1.29
N SER A 70 -0.55 0.27 -0.28
CA SER A 70 0.24 -0.25 0.86
C SER A 70 1.33 -1.22 0.39
N GLY A 71 0.99 -2.14 -0.52
CA GLY A 71 1.98 -3.03 -1.14
C GLY A 71 3.08 -2.27 -1.90
N SER A 72 2.72 -1.19 -2.60
CA SER A 72 3.69 -0.33 -3.31
C SER A 72 4.61 0.42 -2.35
N VAL A 73 4.06 0.95 -1.26
CA VAL A 73 4.84 1.64 -0.22
C VAL A 73 5.82 0.70 0.45
N ILE A 74 5.37 -0.48 0.92
CA ILE A 74 6.26 -1.46 1.54
C ILE A 74 7.34 -1.94 0.57
N THR A 75 7.00 -2.14 -0.71
CA THR A 75 8.01 -2.49 -1.73
C THR A 75 9.06 -1.39 -1.89
N ALA A 76 8.65 -0.13 -1.96
CA ALA A 76 9.57 1.00 -2.12
C ALA A 76 10.49 1.20 -0.89
N LEU A 77 9.94 1.00 0.31
CA LEU A 77 10.72 1.02 1.55
C LEU A 77 11.76 -0.10 1.56
N SER A 78 11.38 -1.29 1.11
CA SER A 78 12.27 -2.45 0.98
C SER A 78 13.42 -2.20 0.00
N ASP A 79 13.12 -1.57 -1.14
CA ASP A 79 14.12 -1.21 -2.15
C ASP A 79 15.09 -0.13 -1.64
N GLY A 80 14.59 0.85 -0.87
CA GLY A 80 15.41 1.89 -0.23
C GLY A 80 16.37 1.36 0.83
N VAL A 81 15.94 0.39 1.64
CA VAL A 81 16.81 -0.35 2.57
C VAL A 81 17.87 -1.15 1.79
N GLY A 82 17.50 -1.70 0.62
CA GLY A 82 18.43 -2.36 -0.29
C GLY A 82 19.57 -1.45 -0.78
N GLU A 83 19.31 -0.16 -1.00
CA GLU A 83 20.35 0.81 -1.39
C GLU A 83 21.39 1.05 -0.28
N ALA A 84 20.99 0.97 1.00
CA ALA A 84 21.91 1.03 2.14
C ALA A 84 22.72 -0.26 2.33
N VAL A 85 22.25 -1.40 1.80
CA VAL A 85 22.91 -2.73 1.86
C VAL A 85 23.68 -3.08 0.58
N LYS A 86 23.62 -2.24 -0.47
CA LYS A 86 24.28 -2.44 -1.77
C LYS A 86 25.82 -2.28 -1.77
N THR A 87 26.50 -2.63 -0.68
CA THR A 87 27.92 -3.00 -0.68
C THR A 87 28.18 -4.48 -0.98
N GLY A 88 27.19 -5.29 -1.37
CA GLY A 88 27.45 -6.61 -1.95
C GLY A 88 26.23 -7.38 -2.48
N ALA A 89 26.33 -7.91 -3.70
CA ALA A 89 25.47 -8.95 -4.31
C ALA A 89 24.08 -8.55 -4.88
N GLY A 90 24.05 -7.64 -5.86
CA GLY A 90 22.83 -7.07 -6.44
C GLY A 90 22.06 -7.82 -7.55
N LYS A 91 22.04 -9.16 -7.66
CA LYS A 91 21.24 -9.83 -8.73
C LYS A 91 20.32 -10.97 -8.32
N VAL A 92 20.51 -11.59 -7.15
CA VAL A 92 19.76 -12.80 -6.77
C VAL A 92 18.51 -12.49 -5.92
N PHE A 93 18.43 -11.30 -5.31
CA PHE A 93 17.41 -11.01 -4.29
C PHE A 93 16.02 -10.63 -4.81
N ARG A 94 15.90 -10.15 -6.05
CA ARG A 94 14.62 -9.62 -6.60
C ARG A 94 13.50 -10.65 -6.70
N LYS A 95 13.82 -11.96 -6.66
CA LYS A 95 12.83 -13.05 -6.75
C LYS A 95 12.36 -13.58 -5.39
N LEU A 96 13.09 -13.31 -4.30
CA LEU A 96 12.74 -13.78 -2.94
C LEU A 96 11.90 -12.79 -2.12
N VAL A 97 11.92 -11.50 -2.46
CA VAL A 97 11.12 -10.46 -1.76
C VAL A 97 9.61 -10.64 -1.99
N LYS A 98 9.20 -11.40 -3.02
CA LYS A 98 7.80 -11.64 -3.37
C LYS A 98 7.01 -12.50 -2.36
N ARG A 99 7.59 -12.92 -1.23
CA ARG A 99 6.93 -13.90 -0.34
C ARG A 99 7.25 -13.82 1.15
N ARG A 100 7.88 -12.76 1.64
CA ARG A 100 8.14 -12.62 3.08
C ARG A 100 7.84 -11.21 3.54
N ALA A 101 7.18 -11.11 4.69
CA ALA A 101 7.14 -9.92 5.53
C ALA A 101 8.52 -9.26 5.45
N VAL A 102 8.56 -8.07 4.84
CA VAL A 102 9.80 -7.33 4.77
C VAL A 102 9.96 -6.68 6.12
N GLU A 103 11.05 -7.04 6.80
CA GLU A 103 11.60 -6.31 7.93
C GLU A 103 11.91 -4.89 7.45
N ALA A 104 10.95 -3.98 7.54
CA ALA A 104 11.27 -2.56 7.59
C ALA A 104 12.02 -2.36 8.91
N PRO A 105 13.30 -1.91 8.90
CA PRO A 105 13.91 -1.43 10.12
C PRO A 105 13.02 -0.30 10.65
N VAL A 106 12.69 -0.33 11.94
CA VAL A 106 12.17 0.87 12.64
C VAL A 106 13.35 1.85 12.73
N GLN A 107 13.75 2.38 11.59
CA GLN A 107 14.53 3.60 11.49
C GLN A 107 13.61 4.68 12.04
N GLU A 108 14.11 5.58 12.88
CA GLU A 108 13.36 6.81 13.17
C GLU A 108 12.96 7.42 11.84
N TRP A 109 11.65 7.43 11.54
CA TRP A 109 11.17 7.96 10.27
C TRP A 109 11.54 9.43 10.18
N SER A 110 12.54 9.75 9.37
CA SER A 110 12.90 11.14 9.10
C SER A 110 11.75 11.81 8.35
N ALA A 111 11.63 13.13 8.50
CA ALA A 111 10.64 13.91 7.77
C ALA A 111 10.74 13.68 6.25
N ASP A 112 11.95 13.52 5.73
CA ASP A 112 12.20 13.23 4.32
C ASP A 112 11.74 11.83 3.90
N GLU A 113 11.84 10.82 4.77
CA GLU A 113 11.32 9.48 4.51
C GLU A 113 9.79 9.47 4.48
N LEU A 114 9.14 10.15 5.42
CA LEU A 114 7.68 10.27 5.44
C LEU A 114 7.17 11.06 4.23
N ALA A 115 7.88 12.12 3.83
CA ALA A 115 7.56 12.86 2.62
C ALA A 115 7.67 11.99 1.36
N ARG A 116 8.70 11.12 1.28
CA ARG A 116 8.84 10.15 0.18
C ARG A 116 7.71 9.12 0.19
N VAL A 117 7.37 8.56 1.35
CA VAL A 117 6.24 7.61 1.48
C VAL A 117 4.94 8.25 1.01
N ARG A 118 4.65 9.46 1.50
CA ARG A 118 3.47 10.24 1.09
C ARG A 118 3.42 10.44 -0.43
N ALA A 119 4.54 10.85 -1.03
CA ALA A 119 4.62 11.07 -2.47
C ALA A 119 4.35 9.79 -3.27
N ILE A 120 4.93 8.65 -2.85
CA ILE A 120 4.69 7.35 -3.48
C ILE A 120 3.23 6.96 -3.37
N ALA A 121 2.64 7.08 -2.17
CA ALA A 121 1.23 6.76 -1.94
C ALA A 121 0.31 7.60 -2.82
N LEU A 122 0.55 8.92 -2.89
CA LEU A 122 -0.23 9.86 -3.69
C LEU A 122 -0.16 9.53 -5.19
N VAL A 123 1.06 9.37 -5.73
CA VAL A 123 1.26 9.00 -7.14
C VAL A 123 0.57 7.69 -7.47
N ARG A 124 0.65 6.71 -6.56
CA ARG A 124 0.07 5.39 -6.75
C ARG A 124 -1.46 5.41 -6.69
N ALA A 125 -2.04 6.16 -5.77
CA ALA A 125 -3.49 6.35 -5.66
C ALA A 125 -4.07 7.02 -6.92
N LYS A 126 -3.43 8.09 -7.42
CA LYS A 126 -3.86 8.75 -8.68
C LYS A 126 -3.75 7.82 -9.88
N ALA A 127 -2.67 7.03 -9.97
CA ALA A 127 -2.51 6.03 -11.04
C ALA A 127 -3.55 4.89 -10.99
N LEU A 128 -4.28 4.74 -9.88
CA LEU A 128 -5.42 3.83 -9.73
C LEU A 128 -6.77 4.51 -10.02
N GLY A 129 -6.78 5.78 -10.44
CA GLY A 129 -8.00 6.52 -10.76
C GLY A 129 -8.66 7.21 -9.57
N VAL A 130 -8.01 7.26 -8.40
CA VAL A 130 -8.53 7.96 -7.22
C VAL A 130 -8.47 9.47 -7.47
N GLU A 131 -9.57 10.16 -7.18
CA GLU A 131 -9.67 11.62 -7.27
C GLU A 131 -8.66 12.32 -6.35
N GLU A 132 -8.19 13.52 -6.74
CA GLU A 132 -7.11 14.26 -6.09
C GLU A 132 -7.25 14.32 -4.57
N ARG A 133 -8.40 14.80 -4.07
CA ARG A 133 -8.62 15.00 -2.63
C ARG A 133 -8.63 13.67 -1.88
N GLN A 134 -9.23 12.63 -2.47
CA GLN A 134 -9.24 11.29 -1.87
C GLN A 134 -7.84 10.65 -1.88
N ALA A 135 -7.05 10.89 -2.94
CA ALA A 135 -5.69 10.38 -3.06
C ALA A 135 -4.76 11.05 -2.03
N GLU A 136 -4.93 12.35 -1.78
CA GLU A 136 -4.22 13.06 -0.71
C GLU A 136 -4.57 12.51 0.67
N ALA A 137 -5.87 12.35 0.97
CA ALA A 137 -6.33 11.79 2.24
C ALA A 137 -5.78 10.38 2.49
N LEU A 138 -5.76 9.53 1.45
CA LEU A 138 -5.18 8.20 1.52
C LEU A 138 -3.67 8.24 1.79
N ALA A 139 -2.93 9.12 1.10
CA ALA A 139 -1.50 9.26 1.30
C ALA A 139 -1.15 9.72 2.73
N ASP A 140 -1.94 10.65 3.28
CA ASP A 140 -1.79 11.12 4.66
C ASP A 140 -2.12 10.01 5.67
N ALA A 141 -3.19 9.23 5.43
CA ALA A 141 -3.56 8.10 6.28
C ALA A 141 -2.47 7.03 6.36
N ILE A 142 -1.77 6.76 5.24
CA ILE A 142 -0.62 5.83 5.22
C ILE A 142 0.52 6.33 6.11
N VAL A 143 0.85 7.62 6.05
CA VAL A 143 1.90 8.21 6.90
C VAL A 143 1.52 8.11 8.37
N VAL A 144 0.27 8.43 8.71
CA VAL A 144 -0.24 8.31 10.08
C VAL A 144 -0.19 6.87 10.57
N ALA A 145 -0.61 5.89 9.75
CA ALA A 145 -0.58 4.48 10.11
C ALA A 145 0.85 3.97 10.43
N LEU A 146 1.85 4.39 9.65
CA LEU A 146 3.26 4.06 9.90
C LEU A 146 3.80 4.69 11.19
N LEU A 147 3.36 5.92 11.51
CA LEU A 147 3.72 6.59 12.75
C LEU A 147 3.05 5.92 13.96
N LEU A 148 1.82 5.43 13.84
CA LEU A 148 1.11 4.76 14.92
C LEU A 148 1.63 3.33 15.18
N GLU A 149 2.12 2.61 14.16
CA GLU A 149 2.81 1.33 14.40
C GLU A 149 4.06 1.51 15.26
N ARG A 150 4.79 2.61 15.05
CA ARG A 150 5.95 2.93 15.90
C ARG A 150 5.56 2.96 17.38
N ASP A 151 4.39 3.54 17.68
CA ASP A 151 3.95 3.80 19.05
C ASP A 151 3.24 2.59 19.70
N ASP A 152 2.67 1.66 18.91
CA ASP A 152 2.03 0.42 19.37
C ASP A 152 2.46 -0.79 18.51
N PRO A 153 3.63 -1.39 18.81
CA PRO A 153 4.12 -2.58 18.13
C PRO A 153 3.41 -3.82 18.68
N ARG A 154 2.46 -4.38 17.90
CA ARG A 154 1.69 -5.58 18.30
C ARG A 154 2.41 -6.89 18.01
#